data_AF-A0A1A8HXV8-F1
#
_entry.id   AF-A0A1A8HXV8-F1
#
_cell.length_a   1.000
_cell.length_b   1.000
_cell.length_c   1.000
_cell.angle_alpha   90.00
_cell.angle_beta   90.00
_cell.angle_gamma   90.00
#
_symmetry.space_group_name_H-M   'P 1'
#
loop_
_entity.id
_entity.type
_entity.pdbx_description
1 polymer ?
#
loop_
_entity_poly.entity_id
_entity_poly.type
_entity_poly.pdbx_seq_one_letter_code
_entity_poly.pdbx_strand_id
1 'polypeptide(L)'
;KPAAGRSKLLVADWSEEDVSEWLVEEGLGGLVDKFKANNIDGTELLRLTKETLASELSIDSVGLRSKLLRKVEELKDDSVCSGIPDEFLCPITRELMREPVIAADGYSYEREAIESWVDTKNRSSPMTNLPLLTTLLTPNHTLKMAISRWKTSQ
;
A
#
# COMPACT_ATOMS: atom_id res chain seq x y z
N LYS A 1 4.93 -12.94 11.37
CA LYS A 1 5.48 -13.73 10.25
C LYS A 1 4.80 -13.18 9.01
N PRO A 2 5.50 -12.48 8.10
CA PRO A 2 4.83 -11.81 6.98
C PRO A 2 4.17 -12.87 6.11
N ALA A 3 2.92 -12.63 5.72
CA ALA A 3 2.14 -13.51 4.86
C ALA A 3 2.87 -13.63 3.52
N ALA A 4 3.47 -14.79 3.29
CA ALA A 4 4.19 -15.09 2.07
C ALA A 4 3.18 -15.32 0.96
N GLY A 5 2.93 -14.30 0.13
CA GLY A 5 2.17 -14.47 -1.10
C GLY A 5 1.16 -13.38 -1.42
N ARG A 6 0.89 -12.41 -0.53
CA ARG A 6 -0.01 -11.31 -0.88
C ARG A 6 0.58 -10.56 -2.06
N SER A 7 -0.18 -10.56 -3.17
CA SER A 7 0.00 -9.67 -4.31
C SER A 7 0.51 -8.33 -3.77
N LYS A 8 1.60 -7.81 -4.32
CA LYS A 8 2.20 -6.50 -3.93
C LYS A 8 1.27 -5.30 -4.19
N LEU A 9 -0.03 -5.55 -4.32
CA LEU A 9 -1.12 -4.63 -4.54
C LEU A 9 -1.67 -4.19 -3.19
N LEU A 10 -2.10 -2.93 -3.13
CA LEU A 10 -2.73 -2.37 -1.94
C LEU A 10 -3.98 -3.17 -1.61
N VAL A 11 -4.33 -3.28 -0.33
CA VAL A 11 -5.58 -3.94 0.09
C VAL A 11 -6.79 -3.31 -0.59
N ALA A 12 -6.73 -2.01 -0.92
CA ALA A 12 -7.79 -1.33 -1.68
C ALA A 12 -8.00 -1.86 -3.11
N ASP A 13 -6.97 -2.45 -3.73
CA ASP A 13 -7.02 -3.02 -5.09
C ASP A 13 -7.43 -4.51 -5.09
N TRP A 14 -7.69 -5.11 -3.92
CA TRP A 14 -8.04 -6.52 -3.83
C TRP A 14 -9.42 -6.79 -4.42
N SER A 15 -9.50 -7.82 -5.24
CA SER A 15 -10.77 -8.38 -5.70
C SER A 15 -11.43 -9.20 -4.59
N GLU A 16 -12.71 -9.54 -4.78
CA GLU A 16 -13.41 -10.49 -3.90
C GLU A 16 -12.71 -11.86 -3.81
N GLU A 17 -11.94 -12.24 -4.84
CA GLU A 17 -11.17 -13.48 -4.88
C GLU A 17 -9.95 -13.39 -3.95
N ASP A 18 -9.23 -12.27 -4.00
CA ASP A 18 -8.09 -11.98 -3.10
C ASP A 18 -8.56 -11.92 -1.63
N VAL A 19 -9.71 -11.28 -1.37
CA VAL A 19 -10.32 -11.23 -0.02
C VAL A 19 -10.70 -12.63 0.46
N SER A 20 -11.21 -13.48 -0.44
CA SER A 20 -11.56 -14.86 -0.12
C SER A 20 -10.34 -15.71 0.23
N GLU A 21 -9.26 -15.58 -0.55
CA GLU A 21 -7.99 -16.27 -0.28
C GLU A 21 -7.43 -15.85 1.08
N TRP A 22 -7.41 -14.54 1.34
CA TRP A 22 -7.01 -13.96 2.62
C TRP A 22 -7.79 -14.53 3.82
N LEU A 23 -9.12 -14.62 3.71
CA LEU A 23 -9.96 -15.19 4.76
C LEU A 23 -9.59 -16.65 5.07
N VAL A 24 -9.28 -17.45 4.05
CA VAL A 24 -8.86 -18.85 4.24
C VAL A 24 -7.53 -18.92 4.98
N GLU A 25 -6.55 -18.10 4.59
CA GLU A 25 -5.23 -18.05 5.22
C GLU A 25 -5.29 -17.66 6.71
N GLU A 26 -6.14 -16.71 7.07
CA GLU A 26 -6.30 -16.25 8.45
C GLU A 26 -7.16 -17.20 9.32
N GLY A 27 -7.59 -18.34 8.74
CA GLY A 27 -8.46 -19.32 9.38
C GLY A 27 -9.85 -18.77 9.64
N LEU A 28 -10.36 -17.96 8.72
CA LEU A 28 -11.70 -17.37 8.65
C LEU A 28 -12.47 -17.88 7.42
N GLY A 29 -12.05 -19.01 6.82
CA GLY A 29 -12.65 -19.58 5.60
C GLY A 29 -14.17 -19.79 5.66
N GLY A 30 -14.75 -19.99 6.85
CA GLY A 30 -16.21 -20.07 7.03
C GLY A 30 -16.97 -18.76 6.76
N LEU A 31 -16.28 -17.66 6.49
CA LEU A 31 -16.85 -16.38 6.10
C LEU A 31 -16.79 -16.12 4.58
N VAL A 32 -16.08 -16.95 3.82
CA VAL A 32 -15.85 -16.74 2.38
C VAL A 32 -17.16 -16.67 1.61
N ASP A 33 -18.07 -17.62 1.84
CA ASP A 33 -19.37 -17.62 1.14
C ASP A 33 -20.19 -16.36 1.45
N LYS A 34 -20.10 -15.85 2.68
CA LYS A 34 -20.78 -14.62 3.08
C LYS A 34 -20.17 -13.39 2.43
N PHE A 35 -18.84 -13.34 2.35
CA PHE A 35 -18.14 -12.22 1.73
C PHE A 35 -18.37 -12.18 0.22
N LYS A 36 -18.33 -13.34 -0.46
CA LYS A 36 -18.67 -13.46 -1.87
C LYS A 36 -20.13 -13.12 -2.16
N ALA A 37 -21.07 -13.61 -1.34
CA ALA A 37 -22.49 -13.29 -1.51
C ALA A 37 -22.80 -11.78 -1.34
N ASN A 38 -21.94 -11.05 -0.64
CA ASN A 38 -22.05 -9.61 -0.42
C ASN A 38 -21.06 -8.79 -1.27
N ASN A 39 -20.36 -9.41 -2.23
CA ASN A 39 -19.41 -8.75 -3.13
C ASN A 39 -18.38 -7.87 -2.37
N ILE A 40 -17.86 -8.39 -1.25
CA ILE A 40 -16.90 -7.68 -0.41
C ILE A 40 -15.51 -7.77 -1.05
N ASP A 41 -15.13 -6.67 -1.69
CA ASP A 41 -13.79 -6.45 -2.21
C ASP A 41 -12.87 -5.82 -1.15
N GLY A 42 -11.63 -5.54 -1.54
CA GLY A 42 -10.64 -4.92 -0.68
C GLY A 42 -11.04 -3.56 -0.09
N THR A 43 -11.80 -2.78 -0.84
CA THR A 43 -12.27 -1.46 -0.40
C THR A 43 -13.36 -1.61 0.66
N GLU A 44 -14.33 -2.49 0.43
CA GLU A 44 -15.37 -2.80 1.42
C GLU A 44 -14.78 -3.49 2.66
N LEU A 45 -13.79 -4.37 2.49
CA LEU A 45 -13.06 -5.02 3.58
C LEU A 45 -12.46 -3.98 4.54
N LEU A 46 -11.81 -2.94 4.01
CA LEU A 46 -11.20 -1.86 4.79
C LEU A 46 -12.23 -0.95 5.49
N ARG A 47 -13.47 -0.95 5.00
CA ARG A 47 -14.59 -0.14 5.47
C ARG A 47 -15.55 -0.93 6.37
N LEU A 48 -15.30 -2.22 6.58
CA LEU A 48 -16.11 -3.07 7.45
C LEU A 48 -16.15 -2.52 8.87
N THR A 49 -17.38 -2.40 9.38
CA THR A 49 -17.63 -2.04 10.76
C THR A 49 -18.17 -3.24 11.54
N LYS A 50 -18.09 -3.15 12.87
CA LYS A 50 -18.69 -4.13 13.77
C LYS A 50 -20.21 -4.27 13.53
N GLU A 51 -20.87 -3.20 13.10
CA GLU A 51 -22.29 -3.16 12.77
C GLU A 51 -22.58 -3.86 11.44
N THR A 52 -21.80 -3.61 10.39
CA THR A 52 -21.93 -4.30 9.09
C THR A 52 -21.76 -5.82 9.24
N LEU A 53 -20.81 -6.25 10.07
CA LEU A 53 -20.60 -7.66 10.39
C LEU A 53 -21.74 -8.28 11.20
N ALA A 54 -22.50 -7.45 11.91
CA ALA A 54 -23.63 -7.88 12.72
C ALA A 54 -24.93 -7.94 11.92
N SER A 55 -25.24 -6.86 11.21
CA SER A 55 -26.48 -6.66 10.45
C SER A 55 -26.45 -7.39 9.11
N GLU A 56 -25.40 -7.20 8.32
CA GLU A 56 -25.40 -7.62 6.92
C GLU A 56 -24.86 -9.05 6.76
N LEU A 57 -23.75 -9.35 7.44
CA LEU A 57 -23.08 -10.65 7.31
C LEU A 57 -23.59 -11.71 8.30
N SER A 58 -24.53 -11.36 9.20
CA SER A 58 -25.12 -12.27 10.19
C SER A 58 -24.08 -13.13 10.95
N ILE A 59 -22.96 -12.54 11.39
CA ILE A 59 -21.85 -13.31 12.02
C ILE A 59 -22.03 -13.40 13.54
N ASP A 60 -23.05 -14.07 14.06
CA ASP A 60 -23.48 -13.96 15.48
C ASP A 60 -22.38 -14.17 16.53
N SER A 61 -21.34 -14.92 16.20
CA SER A 61 -20.15 -15.05 17.03
C SER A 61 -19.38 -13.73 17.17
N VAL A 62 -19.50 -13.10 18.34
CA VAL A 62 -18.72 -11.92 18.75
C VAL A 62 -17.21 -12.19 18.65
N GLY A 63 -16.77 -13.43 18.90
CA GLY A 63 -15.36 -13.83 18.78
C GLY A 63 -14.84 -13.80 17.34
N LEU A 64 -15.64 -14.25 16.37
CA LEU A 64 -15.27 -14.19 14.95
C LEU A 64 -15.26 -12.74 14.44
N ARG A 65 -16.25 -11.93 14.80
CA ARG A 65 -16.29 -10.49 14.45
C ARG A 65 -15.06 -9.76 14.97
N SER A 66 -14.68 -10.02 16.22
CA SER A 66 -13.50 -9.40 16.85
C SER A 66 -12.18 -9.88 16.24
N LYS A 67 -12.08 -11.17 15.90
CA LYS A 67 -10.91 -11.74 15.22
C LYS A 67 -10.72 -11.14 13.83
N LEU A 68 -11.80 -11.01 13.06
CA LEU A 68 -11.78 -10.41 11.73
C LEU A 68 -11.39 -8.93 11.81
N LEU A 69 -12.01 -8.12 12.67
CA LEU A 69 -11.67 -6.70 12.80
C LEU A 69 -10.19 -6.50 13.10
N ARG A 70 -9.65 -7.25 14.06
CA ARG A 70 -8.23 -7.20 14.39
C ARG A 70 -7.35 -7.54 13.17
N LYS A 71 -7.76 -8.52 12.38
CA LYS A 71 -7.05 -8.96 11.17
C LYS A 71 -7.12 -7.94 10.04
N VAL A 72 -8.25 -7.25 9.90
CA VAL A 72 -8.41 -6.11 8.97
C VAL A 72 -7.56 -4.93 9.42
N GLU A 73 -7.44 -4.66 10.72
CA GLU A 73 -6.52 -3.64 11.24
C GLU A 73 -5.05 -4.00 10.97
N GLU A 74 -4.66 -5.27 11.15
CA GLU A 74 -3.32 -5.75 10.78
C GLU A 74 -3.05 -5.57 9.26
N LEU A 75 -4.06 -5.74 8.41
CA LEU A 75 -3.97 -5.44 6.96
C LEU A 75 -3.84 -3.93 6.68
N LYS A 76 -4.52 -3.10 7.47
CA LYS A 76 -4.50 -1.64 7.36
C LYS A 76 -3.12 -1.07 7.74
N ASP A 77 -2.49 -1.70 8.74
CA ASP A 77 -1.15 -1.35 9.21
C ASP A 77 -0.04 -1.87 8.26
N ASP A 78 -0.25 -3.00 7.58
CA ASP A 78 0.66 -3.44 6.50
C ASP A 78 0.48 -2.60 5.22
N SER A 79 -0.68 -1.92 5.09
CA SER A 79 -0.97 -0.96 4.01
C SER A 79 -0.79 0.50 4.44
N VAL A 80 0.24 0.79 5.24
CA VAL A 80 0.75 2.15 5.55
C VAL A 80 1.20 2.84 4.25
N CYS A 81 0.20 3.27 3.52
CA CYS A 81 0.23 4.02 2.27
C CYS A 81 -1.09 4.79 2.11
N SER A 82 -2.18 4.33 2.75
CA SER A 82 -3.52 4.95 2.72
C SER A 82 -3.65 6.35 3.36
N GLY A 83 -2.55 6.96 3.81
CA GLY A 83 -2.51 8.36 4.25
C GLY A 83 -1.33 9.18 3.72
N ILE A 84 -0.43 8.56 2.95
CA ILE A 84 0.74 9.25 2.38
C ILE A 84 0.31 9.86 1.04
N PRO A 85 0.38 11.18 0.86
CA PRO A 85 0.21 11.79 -0.46
C PRO A 85 1.15 11.17 -1.50
N ASP A 86 0.65 10.87 -2.70
CA ASP A 86 1.43 10.32 -3.82
C ASP A 86 2.71 11.13 -4.10
N GLU A 87 2.66 12.44 -3.88
CA GLU A 87 3.80 13.35 -4.02
C GLU A 87 4.98 13.02 -3.09
N PHE A 88 4.75 12.26 -2.02
CA PHE A 88 5.76 11.85 -1.05
C PHE A 88 6.28 10.44 -1.29
N LEU A 89 5.65 9.69 -2.21
CA LEU A 89 6.05 8.34 -2.57
C LEU A 89 7.07 8.35 -3.69
N CYS A 90 8.07 7.48 -3.58
CA CYS A 90 9.06 7.28 -4.63
C CYS A 90 8.41 6.50 -5.78
N PRO A 91 8.46 6.99 -7.04
CA PRO A 91 7.88 6.27 -8.18
C PRO A 91 8.49 4.89 -8.44
N ILE A 92 9.73 4.63 -7.97
CA ILE A 92 10.42 3.35 -8.13
C ILE A 92 10.02 2.36 -7.04
N THR A 93 10.17 2.75 -5.76
CA THR A 93 9.94 1.83 -4.63
C THR A 93 8.49 1.80 -4.18
N ARG A 94 7.69 2.80 -4.56
CA ARG A 94 6.33 3.05 -4.06
C ARG A 94 6.28 3.23 -2.53
N GLU A 95 7.40 3.66 -1.94
CA GLU A 95 7.54 3.91 -0.50
C GLU A 95 7.80 5.39 -0.23
N LEU A 96 7.54 5.81 1.00
CA LEU A 96 7.78 7.18 1.45
C LEU A 96 9.26 7.57 1.33
N MET A 97 9.53 8.64 0.59
CA MET A 97 10.90 9.12 0.38
C MET A 97 11.52 9.62 1.69
N ARG A 98 12.67 9.05 2.07
CA ARG A 98 13.54 9.50 3.16
C ARG A 98 14.53 10.54 2.67
N GLU A 99 15.12 10.31 1.49
CA GLU A 99 16.06 11.23 0.87
C GLU A 99 15.63 11.57 -0.57
N PRO A 100 14.59 12.42 -0.73
CA PRO A 100 14.11 12.77 -2.05
C PRO A 100 15.18 13.52 -2.84
N VAL A 101 15.46 13.05 -4.05
CA VAL A 101 16.38 13.66 -5.03
C VAL A 101 15.66 13.84 -6.37
N ILE A 102 15.93 14.94 -7.05
CA ILE A 102 15.38 15.29 -8.37
C ILE A 102 16.34 14.79 -9.44
N ALA A 103 15.82 14.00 -10.39
CA ALA A 103 16.56 13.60 -11.57
C ALA A 103 16.37 14.60 -12.73
N ALA A 104 17.11 14.42 -13.82
CA ALA A 104 17.08 15.31 -14.99
C ALA A 104 15.71 15.39 -15.70
N ASP A 105 14.81 14.45 -15.41
CA ASP A 105 13.44 14.41 -15.92
C ASP A 105 12.47 15.28 -15.11
N GLY A 106 12.93 15.89 -14.01
CA GLY A 106 12.13 16.75 -13.14
C GLY A 106 11.32 16.01 -12.06
N TYR A 107 11.42 14.68 -11.98
CA TYR A 107 10.73 13.90 -10.96
C TYR A 107 11.62 13.68 -9.73
N SER A 108 10.97 13.51 -8.58
CA SER A 108 11.63 13.19 -7.32
C SER A 108 11.59 11.69 -7.05
N TYR A 109 12.72 11.15 -6.60
CA TYR A 109 12.91 9.74 -6.28
C TYR A 109 13.63 9.58 -4.95
N GLU A 110 13.54 8.41 -4.34
CA GLU A 110 14.45 8.02 -3.26
C GLU A 110 15.88 7.88 -3.81
N ARG A 111 16.86 8.45 -3.09
CA ARG A 111 18.28 8.47 -3.49
C ARG A 111 18.79 7.09 -3.90
N GLU A 112 18.69 6.13 -2.99
CA GLU A 112 19.23 4.78 -3.19
C GLU A 112 18.55 4.07 -4.39
N ALA A 113 17.25 4.32 -4.57
CA ALA A 113 16.46 3.69 -5.62
C ALA A 113 16.84 4.21 -7.02
N ILE A 114 16.98 5.53 -7.17
CA ILE A 114 17.36 6.11 -8.47
C ILE A 114 18.84 5.85 -8.79
N GLU A 115 19.72 5.84 -7.79
CA GLU A 115 21.13 5.50 -7.97
C GLU A 115 21.27 4.06 -8.50
N SER A 116 20.59 3.10 -7.87
CA SER A 116 20.57 1.70 -8.34
C SER A 116 19.91 1.55 -9.71
N TRP A 117 18.84 2.29 -9.99
CA TRP A 117 18.19 2.29 -11.30
C TRP A 117 19.12 2.80 -12.42
N VAL A 118 19.78 3.94 -12.20
CA VAL A 118 20.68 4.56 -13.18
C VAL A 118 21.87 3.65 -13.50
N ASP A 119 22.40 2.98 -12.48
CA ASP A 119 23.48 1.99 -12.61
C ASP A 119 23.03 0.75 -13.40
N THR A 120 21.81 0.26 -13.15
CA THR A 120 21.31 -0.99 -13.74
C THR A 120 20.68 -0.81 -15.14
N LYS A 121 19.98 0.30 -15.40
CA LYS A 121 19.07 0.50 -16.56
C LYS A 121 19.60 1.53 -17.56
N ASN A 122 20.91 1.56 -17.78
CA ASN A 122 21.55 2.39 -18.80
C ASN A 122 21.15 3.88 -18.71
N ARG A 123 21.03 4.43 -17.50
CA ARG A 123 20.75 5.85 -17.25
C ARG A 123 19.44 6.36 -17.87
N SER A 124 18.38 5.55 -17.82
CA SER A 124 17.03 5.93 -18.27
C SER A 124 16.15 6.45 -17.14
N SER A 125 15.17 7.29 -17.47
CA SER A 125 14.16 7.81 -16.54
C SER A 125 13.16 6.71 -16.19
N PRO A 126 12.91 6.43 -14.89
CA PRO A 126 11.89 5.47 -14.47
C PRO A 126 10.47 5.85 -14.92
N MET A 127 10.20 7.14 -15.11
CA MET A 127 8.86 7.64 -15.44
C MET A 127 8.61 7.69 -16.94
N THR A 128 9.60 8.13 -17.72
CA THR A 128 9.42 8.36 -19.16
C THR A 128 10.03 7.25 -20.02
N ASN A 129 10.84 6.36 -19.43
CA ASN A 129 11.68 5.40 -20.14
C ASN A 129 12.64 6.03 -21.17
N LEU A 130 12.83 7.35 -21.10
CA LEU A 130 13.76 8.08 -21.97
C LEU A 130 15.14 8.16 -21.31
N PRO A 131 16.24 8.22 -22.09
CA PRO A 131 17.57 8.43 -21.54
C PRO A 131 17.64 9.77 -20.78
N LEU A 132 18.18 9.72 -19.56
CA LEU A 132 18.39 10.92 -18.76
C LEU A 132 19.49 11.75 -19.40
N LEU A 133 19.22 13.06 -19.57
CA LEU A 133 20.20 14.03 -20.05
C LEU A 133 21.46 14.08 -19.17
N THR A 134 21.28 13.85 -17.86
CA THR A 134 22.36 13.77 -16.89
C THR A 134 22.01 12.80 -15.76
N THR A 135 23.02 12.19 -15.16
CA THR A 135 22.91 11.36 -13.96
C THR A 135 23.11 12.17 -12.68
N LEU A 136 23.20 13.50 -12.78
CA LEU A 136 23.29 14.37 -11.62
C LEU A 136 21.94 14.39 -10.90
N LEU A 137 21.96 13.99 -9.63
CA LEU A 137 20.81 13.98 -8.74
C LEU A 137 20.88 15.21 -7.84
N THR A 138 19.83 16.02 -7.86
CA THR A 138 19.75 17.25 -7.04
C THR A 138 18.93 16.98 -5.78
N PRO A 139 19.46 17.15 -4.56
CA PRO A 139 18.69 16.95 -3.35
C PRO A 139 17.44 17.84 -3.29
N ASN A 140 16.26 17.26 -3.07
CA ASN A 140 15.01 17.99 -2.92
C ASN A 140 14.74 18.31 -1.44
N HIS A 141 15.38 19.35 -0.92
CA HIS A 141 15.21 19.76 0.48
C HIS A 141 13.77 20.17 0.80
N THR A 142 13.09 20.83 -0.13
CA THR A 142 11.68 21.26 0.05
C THR A 142 10.77 20.05 0.29
N LEU A 143 10.88 19.02 -0.56
CA LEU A 143 10.10 17.80 -0.41
C LEU A 143 10.47 17.04 0.87
N LYS A 144 11.76 16.97 1.21
CA LYS A 144 12.22 16.37 2.47
C LYS A 144 11.58 17.05 3.69
N MET A 145 11.49 18.38 3.69
CA MET A 145 10.83 19.14 4.76
C MET A 145 9.31 18.94 4.77
N ALA A 146 8.66 18.89 3.62
CA ALA A 146 7.22 18.62 3.50
C ALA A 146 6.85 17.24 4.08
N ILE A 147 7.62 16.21 3.71
CA ILE A 147 7.47 14.85 4.23
C ILE A 147 7.69 14.82 5.74
N SER A 148 8.74 15.49 6.24
CA SER A 148 9.02 15.54 7.68
C SER A 148 7.90 16.22 8.46
N ARG A 149 7.30 17.28 7.91
CA ARG A 149 6.14 17.96 8.51
C ARG A 149 4.93 17.04 8.52
N TRP A 150 4.63 16.39 7.41
CA TRP A 150 3.53 15.44 7.31
C TRP A 150 3.67 14.29 8.33
N LYS A 151 4.87 13.74 8.50
CA LYS A 151 5.17 12.71 9.53
C LYS A 151 4.93 13.18 10.96
N THR A 152 5.07 14.48 11.23
CA THR A 152 4.91 15.06 12.59
C THR A 152 3.46 15.46 12.86
N SER A 153 2.64 15.63 11.82
CA SER A 153 1.23 16.01 11.92
C SER A 153 0.26 14.82 11.99
N GLN A 154 0.78 13.59 11.94
CA GLN A 154 0.07 12.32 12.18
C GLN A 154 0.29 11.89 13.64
#